data_AF-A0A1G7MYS4-F1
#
_entry.id   AF-A0A1G7MYS4-F1
#
_cell.length_a   1.000
_cell.length_b   1.000
_cell.length_c   1.000
_cell.angle_alpha   90.00
_cell.angle_beta   90.00
_cell.angle_gamma   90.00
#
_symmetry.space_group_name_H-M   'P 1'
#
loop_
_entity.id
_entity.type
_entity.pdbx_description
1 polymer ?
#
loop_
_entity_poly.entity_id
_entity_poly.type
_entity_poly.pdbx_seq_one_letter_code
_entity_poly.pdbx_strand_id
1 'polypeptide(L)'
;MTLLEHPVTAPPSAGSLAAALLVAGPLASVLVVAVEGPAQTAAVRSALRRESRTEDWVGTDGDDVVVVLAVLPADLDAVADRLLSVAERVSGRPAAGGLTAASAERSPGDLLDRARVGLRVAWACGGGRVVRHP
;
A
#
# COMPACT_ATOMS: atom_id res chain seq x y z
N MET A 1 -0.17 11.16 -25.50
CA MET A 1 -0.49 10.50 -24.21
C MET A 1 0.64 9.56 -23.89
N THR A 2 1.41 9.83 -22.85
CA THR A 2 2.50 8.96 -22.37
C THR A 2 1.96 8.11 -21.24
N LEU A 3 1.90 6.79 -21.46
CA LEU A 3 1.60 5.80 -20.42
C LEU A 3 2.79 5.75 -19.44
N LEU A 4 2.52 5.83 -18.14
CA LEU A 4 3.55 5.67 -17.11
C LEU A 4 3.84 4.17 -16.95
N GLU A 5 5.10 3.77 -17.18
CA GLU A 5 5.55 2.39 -16.98
C GLU A 5 5.79 2.12 -15.49
N HIS A 6 5.28 0.99 -14.97
CA HIS A 6 5.47 0.59 -13.58
C HIS A 6 6.87 -0.02 -13.40
N PRO A 7 7.65 0.37 -12.37
CA PRO A 7 8.95 -0.23 -12.10
C PRO A 7 8.85 -1.72 -11.73
N VAL A 8 9.87 -2.49 -12.11
CA VAL A 8 9.97 -3.95 -11.94
C VAL A 8 10.25 -4.31 -10.48
N THR A 9 9.43 -5.20 -9.92
CA THR A 9 9.40 -5.61 -8.51
C THR A 9 10.58 -6.50 -8.08
N ALA A 10 11.27 -6.14 -6.99
CA ALA A 10 12.15 -7.04 -6.23
C ALA A 10 11.32 -7.92 -5.25
N PRO A 11 11.81 -9.12 -4.85
CA PRO A 11 11.00 -10.06 -4.06
C PRO A 11 10.74 -9.60 -2.61
N PRO A 12 9.58 -9.95 -2.02
CA PRO A 12 9.18 -9.55 -0.69
C PRO A 12 10.04 -10.16 0.41
N SER A 13 10.26 -9.39 1.49
CA SER A 13 10.64 -9.94 2.79
C SER A 13 9.40 -10.58 3.47
N ALA A 14 8.95 -11.72 2.94
CA ALA A 14 7.68 -12.38 3.29
C ALA A 14 7.49 -12.62 4.81
N GLY A 15 8.56 -12.75 5.58
CA GLY A 15 8.50 -12.95 7.03
C GLY A 15 7.94 -11.77 7.82
N SER A 16 8.14 -10.52 7.36
CA SER A 16 7.69 -9.34 8.10
C SER A 16 6.20 -9.01 7.88
N LEU A 17 5.67 -9.31 6.68
CA LEU A 17 4.27 -9.04 6.36
C LEU A 17 3.34 -10.06 7.03
N ALA A 18 3.70 -11.34 7.03
CA ALA A 18 2.92 -12.38 7.68
C ALA A 18 2.74 -12.08 9.19
N ALA A 19 3.81 -11.67 9.86
CA ALA A 19 3.76 -11.27 11.28
C ALA A 19 2.87 -10.05 11.50
N ALA A 20 2.94 -9.04 10.62
CA ALA A 20 2.09 -7.85 10.71
C ALA A 20 0.60 -8.18 10.56
N LEU A 21 0.25 -9.05 9.60
CA LEU A 21 -1.13 -9.50 9.40
C LEU A 21 -1.66 -10.28 10.62
N LEU A 22 -0.82 -11.10 11.25
CA LEU A 22 -1.20 -11.82 12.47
C LEU A 22 -1.48 -10.86 13.64
N VAL A 23 -0.69 -9.80 13.79
CA VAL A 23 -0.89 -8.79 14.85
C VAL A 23 -2.13 -7.92 14.60
N ALA A 24 -2.34 -7.48 13.35
CA ALA A 24 -3.49 -6.67 12.97
C ALA A 24 -4.83 -7.45 13.03
N GLY A 25 -4.76 -8.79 12.94
CA GLY A 25 -5.89 -9.67 13.15
C GLY A 25 -6.89 -9.70 11.98
N PRO A 26 -8.13 -10.18 12.21
CA PRO A 26 -9.07 -10.53 11.14
C PRO A 26 -9.64 -9.33 10.38
N LEU A 27 -9.48 -8.12 10.90
CA LEU A 27 -9.92 -6.88 10.26
C LEU A 27 -8.80 -6.18 9.48
N ALA A 28 -7.62 -6.80 9.40
CA ALA A 28 -6.48 -6.23 8.70
C ALA A 28 -6.82 -5.95 7.23
N SER A 29 -6.23 -4.89 6.68
CA SER A 29 -6.25 -4.62 5.25
C SER A 29 -4.85 -4.31 4.77
N VAL A 30 -4.53 -4.67 3.53
CA VAL A 30 -3.24 -4.41 2.91
C VAL A 30 -3.40 -3.28 1.90
N LEU A 31 -2.70 -2.18 2.13
CA LEU A 31 -2.54 -1.07 1.22
C LEU A 31 -1.14 -1.12 0.61
N VAL A 32 -1.05 -1.09 -0.71
CA VAL A 32 0.20 -0.96 -1.46
C VAL A 32 0.20 0.40 -2.13
N VAL A 33 1.25 1.18 -1.91
CA VAL A 33 1.41 2.54 -2.45
C VAL A 33 2.64 2.56 -3.35
N ALA A 34 2.45 2.96 -4.60
CA ALA A 34 3.55 3.23 -5.53
C ALA A 34 3.79 4.74 -5.67
N VAL A 35 5.07 5.09 -5.81
CA VAL A 35 5.57 6.44 -6.12
C VAL A 35 6.67 6.35 -7.17
N GLU A 36 6.98 7.47 -7.83
CA GLU A 36 7.98 7.47 -8.90
C GLU A 36 9.42 7.48 -8.36
N GLY A 37 9.95 6.29 -8.11
CA GLY A 37 11.39 6.06 -7.95
C GLY A 37 11.87 5.83 -6.51
N PRO A 38 13.04 5.17 -6.36
CA PRO A 38 13.43 4.50 -5.11
C PRO A 38 13.76 5.46 -3.96
N ALA A 39 14.34 6.63 -4.25
CA ALA A 39 14.61 7.63 -3.22
C ALA A 39 13.31 8.17 -2.59
N GLN A 40 12.25 8.28 -3.39
CA GLN A 40 10.93 8.73 -2.92
C GLN A 40 10.25 7.63 -2.09
N THR A 41 10.36 6.36 -2.49
CA THR A 41 9.84 5.22 -1.73
C THR A 41 10.35 5.22 -0.28
N ALA A 42 11.65 5.44 -0.07
CA ALA A 42 12.22 5.48 1.28
C ALA A 42 11.68 6.66 2.12
N ALA A 43 11.57 7.85 1.53
CA ALA A 43 11.04 9.04 2.19
C ALA A 43 9.55 8.89 2.52
N VAL A 44 8.76 8.38 1.58
CA VAL A 44 7.33 8.09 1.76
C VAL A 44 7.13 7.04 2.83
N ARG A 45 7.86 5.92 2.81
CA ARG A 45 7.80 4.90 3.87
C ARG A 45 8.01 5.50 5.26
N SER A 46 9.02 6.36 5.40
CA SER A 46 9.32 7.06 6.66
C SER A 46 8.17 7.97 7.10
N ALA A 47 7.54 8.69 6.16
CA ALA A 47 6.39 9.54 6.44
C ALA A 47 5.13 8.76 6.80
N LEU A 48 4.79 7.72 6.03
CA LEU A 48 3.64 6.87 6.32
C LEU A 48 3.78 6.21 7.68
N ARG A 49 4.99 5.79 8.07
CA ARG A 49 5.23 5.24 9.41
C ARG A 49 5.01 6.24 10.55
N ARG A 50 5.16 7.55 10.31
CA ARG A 50 4.83 8.59 11.31
C ARG A 50 3.34 8.90 11.39
N GLU A 51 2.61 8.72 10.29
CA GLU A 51 1.18 9.02 10.16
C GLU A 51 0.27 7.82 10.48
N SER A 52 0.85 6.62 10.48
CA SER A 52 0.17 5.37 10.82
C SER A 52 0.07 5.19 12.33
N ARG A 53 -0.93 4.44 12.78
CA ARG A 53 -1.13 4.14 14.20
C ARG A 53 -0.12 3.09 14.67
N THR A 54 -0.03 2.89 15.99
CA THR A 54 0.88 1.90 16.58
C THR A 54 0.56 0.47 16.14
N GLU A 55 -0.72 0.20 15.87
CA GLU A 55 -1.25 -1.09 15.44
C GLU A 55 -1.04 -1.35 13.95
N ASP A 56 -0.79 -0.28 13.17
CA ASP A 56 -0.50 -0.39 11.75
C ASP A 56 0.97 -0.78 11.55
N TRP A 57 1.25 -1.51 10.47
CA TRP A 57 2.61 -1.85 10.08
C TRP A 57 2.95 -1.21 8.75
N VAL A 58 4.16 -0.66 8.62
CA VAL A 58 4.66 -0.04 7.39
C VAL A 58 6.00 -0.67 7.01
N GLY A 59 6.08 -1.18 5.79
CA GLY A 59 7.28 -1.75 5.19
C GLY A 59 7.36 -1.49 3.69
N THR A 60 8.16 -2.28 2.99
CA THR A 60 8.38 -2.17 1.55
C THR A 60 8.35 -3.54 0.91
N ASP A 61 7.86 -3.60 -0.32
CA ASP A 61 7.95 -4.75 -1.19
C ASP A 61 8.43 -4.29 -2.58
N GLY A 62 9.71 -4.52 -2.87
CA GLY A 62 10.37 -3.85 -3.99
C GLY A 62 10.35 -2.33 -3.85
N ASP A 63 9.89 -1.65 -4.90
CA ASP A 63 9.75 -0.19 -4.95
C ASP A 63 8.43 0.31 -4.35
N ASP A 64 7.53 -0.59 -3.96
CA ASP A 64 6.25 -0.26 -3.36
C ASP A 64 6.37 -0.12 -1.84
N VAL A 65 5.64 0.84 -1.27
CA VAL A 65 5.43 0.93 0.18
C VAL A 65 4.20 0.11 0.54
N VAL A 66 4.34 -0.79 1.51
CA VAL A 66 3.24 -1.65 1.98
C VAL A 66 2.82 -1.22 3.37
N VAL A 67 1.52 -1.06 3.57
CA VAL A 67 0.91 -0.77 4.86
C VAL A 67 -0.11 -1.84 5.20
N VAL A 68 0.02 -2.45 6.39
CA VAL A 68 -1.04 -3.26 6.99
C VAL A 68 -1.82 -2.34 7.93
N LEU A 69 -3.09 -2.15 7.62
CA LEU A 69 -4.00 -1.28 8.35
C LEU A 69 -4.86 -2.11 9.31
N ALA A 70 -4.81 -1.77 10.60
CA ALA A 70 -5.67 -2.32 11.65
C ALA A 70 -6.83 -1.36 11.94
N VAL A 71 -7.65 -1.11 10.92
CA VAL A 71 -8.74 -0.11 10.96
C VAL A 71 -10.09 -0.76 10.69
N LEU A 72 -11.16 -0.14 11.19
CA LEU A 72 -12.51 -0.61 10.93
C LEU A 72 -12.83 -0.50 9.42
N PRO A 73 -13.59 -1.45 8.85
CA PRO A 73 -13.94 -1.42 7.43
C PRO A 73 -14.65 -0.13 6.98
N ALA A 74 -15.37 0.54 7.89
CA ALA A 74 -16.06 1.81 7.61
C ALA A 74 -15.10 3.00 7.45
N ASP A 75 -13.92 2.96 8.08
CA ASP A 75 -12.93 4.04 8.05
C ASP A 75 -11.82 3.77 7.02
N LEU A 76 -11.80 2.57 6.42
CA LEU A 76 -10.68 2.07 5.66
C LEU A 76 -10.33 2.97 4.46
N ASP A 77 -11.32 3.36 3.67
CA ASP A 77 -11.11 4.18 2.48
C ASP A 77 -10.61 5.58 2.86
N ALA A 78 -11.17 6.18 3.91
CA ALA A 78 -10.74 7.50 4.41
C ALA A 78 -9.29 7.48 4.92
N VAL A 79 -8.88 6.40 5.62
CA VAL A 79 -7.50 6.23 6.08
C VAL A 79 -6.56 6.00 4.89
N ALA A 80 -6.96 5.20 3.91
CA ALA A 80 -6.16 4.94 2.72
C ALA A 80 -5.93 6.22 1.89
N ASP A 81 -6.97 7.01 1.65
CA ASP A 81 -6.87 8.29 0.93
C ASP A 81 -6.01 9.31 1.68
N ARG A 82 -6.12 9.35 3.02
CA ARG A 82 -5.26 10.19 3.87
C ARG A 82 -3.79 9.80 3.73
N LEU A 83 -3.47 8.51 3.78
CA LEU A 83 -2.09 8.02 3.63
C LEU A 83 -1.56 8.27 2.21
N LEU A 84 -2.40 8.10 1.18
CA LEU A 84 -2.02 8.46 -0.19
C LEU A 84 -1.69 9.96 -0.29
N SER A 85 -2.51 10.82 0.29
CA SER A 85 -2.28 12.27 0.32
C SER A 85 -0.96 12.64 1.01
N VAL A 86 -0.53 11.87 2.02
CA VAL A 86 0.78 12.03 2.66
C VAL A 86 1.90 11.63 1.70
N ALA A 87 1.76 10.50 1.01
CA ALA A 87 2.74 10.04 0.03
C ALA A 87 2.95 11.05 -1.09
N GLU A 88 1.87 11.65 -1.60
CA GLU A 88 1.91 12.68 -2.64
C GLU A 88 2.57 13.97 -2.15
N ARG A 89 2.25 14.42 -0.93
CA ARG A 89 2.87 15.60 -0.34
C ARG A 89 4.38 15.43 -0.15
N VAL A 90 4.82 14.23 0.20
CA VAL A 90 6.25 13.93 0.46
C VAL A 90 7.03 13.72 -0.84
N SER A 91 6.43 13.07 -1.83
CA SER A 91 7.05 12.85 -3.15
C SER A 91 6.99 14.07 -4.05
N GLY A 92 6.04 14.98 -3.82
CA GLY A 92 5.76 16.12 -4.72
C GLY A 92 5.16 15.69 -6.06
N ARG A 93 4.70 14.44 -6.17
CA ARG A 93 4.17 13.82 -7.39
C ARG A 93 2.93 12.99 -7.09
N PRO A 94 2.09 12.69 -8.10
CA PRO A 94 0.99 11.75 -7.93
C PRO A 94 1.49 10.39 -7.45
N ALA A 95 0.79 9.82 -6.48
CA ALA A 95 0.98 8.45 -6.01
C ALA A 95 -0.23 7.63 -6.44
N ALA A 96 -0.13 6.30 -6.40
CA ALA A 96 -1.31 5.47 -6.53
C ALA A 96 -1.35 4.40 -5.44
N GLY A 97 -2.56 4.02 -5.05
CA GLY A 97 -2.80 3.02 -4.02
C GLY A 97 -3.61 1.86 -4.55
N GLY A 98 -3.26 0.66 -4.10
CA GLY A 98 -4.05 -0.54 -4.25
C GLY A 98 -4.39 -1.13 -2.89
N LEU A 99 -5.66 -1.47 -2.66
CA LEU A 99 -6.15 -1.87 -1.36
C LEU A 99 -6.86 -3.23 -1.44
N THR A 100 -6.63 -4.11 -0.48
CA THR A 100 -7.43 -5.34 -0.29
C THR A 100 -7.70 -5.58 1.19
N ALA A 101 -8.85 -6.15 1.51
CA ALA A 101 -9.08 -6.70 2.84
C ALA A 101 -8.26 -7.99 3.01
N ALA A 102 -7.74 -8.23 4.21
CA ALA A 102 -7.14 -9.50 4.54
C ALA A 102 -8.21 -10.60 4.64
N SER A 103 -7.81 -11.83 4.38
CA SER A 103 -8.63 -13.02 4.59
C SER A 103 -7.76 -14.13 5.14
N ALA A 104 -8.24 -14.85 6.16
CA ALA A 104 -7.53 -15.95 6.79
C ALA A 104 -7.27 -17.14 5.83
N GLU A 105 -8.04 -17.22 4.74
CA GLU A 105 -7.92 -18.26 3.72
C GLU A 105 -6.82 -17.96 2.69
N ARG A 106 -6.23 -16.75 2.72
CA ARG A 106 -5.29 -16.28 1.71
C ARG A 106 -3.90 -16.12 2.28
N SER A 107 -2.90 -16.45 1.47
CA SER A 107 -1.51 -16.22 1.85
C SER A 107 -1.19 -14.72 1.80
N PRO A 108 -0.15 -14.25 2.54
CA PRO A 108 0.31 -12.87 2.44
C PRO A 108 0.70 -12.45 1.02
N GLY A 109 1.25 -13.38 0.23
CA GLY A 109 1.60 -13.15 -1.18
C GLY A 109 0.35 -12.88 -2.03
N ASP A 110 -0.70 -13.69 -1.86
CA ASP A 110 -1.96 -13.49 -2.60
C ASP A 110 -2.62 -12.14 -2.27
N LEU A 111 -2.53 -11.70 -1.01
CA LEU A 111 -3.05 -10.40 -0.59
C LEU A 111 -2.28 -9.25 -1.25
N LEU A 112 -0.95 -9.34 -1.32
CA LEU A 112 -0.13 -8.37 -2.04
C LEU A 112 -0.50 -8.31 -3.53
N ASP A 113 -0.64 -9.46 -4.18
CA ASP A 113 -0.97 -9.53 -5.60
C ASP A 113 -2.33 -8.90 -5.89
N ARG A 114 -3.33 -9.12 -5.03
CA ARG A 114 -4.65 -8.47 -5.15
C ARG A 114 -4.59 -6.97 -4.95
N ALA A 115 -3.89 -6.50 -3.91
CA ALA A 115 -3.69 -5.07 -3.72
C ALA A 115 -3.01 -4.46 -4.95
N ARG A 116 -2.00 -5.14 -5.52
CA ARG A 116 -1.31 -4.72 -6.75
C ARG A 116 -2.20 -4.65 -7.98
N VAL A 117 -3.24 -5.49 -8.09
CA VAL A 117 -4.23 -5.34 -9.16
C VAL A 117 -4.92 -3.98 -9.06
N GLY A 118 -5.37 -3.60 -7.85
CA GLY A 118 -5.95 -2.28 -7.60
C GLY A 118 -4.95 -1.16 -7.91
N LEU A 119 -3.71 -1.30 -7.45
CA LEU A 119 -2.64 -0.34 -7.69
C LEU A 119 -2.42 -0.08 -9.19
N ARG A 120 -2.34 -1.14 -10.00
CA ARG A 120 -2.17 -1.02 -11.46
C ARG A 120 -3.33 -0.25 -12.10
N VAL A 121 -4.56 -0.49 -11.65
CA VAL A 121 -5.74 0.26 -12.13
C VAL A 121 -5.61 1.74 -11.72
N ALA A 122 -5.27 2.02 -10.46
CA ALA A 122 -5.09 3.38 -9.97
C ALA A 122 -4.00 4.13 -10.76
N TRP A 123 -2.87 3.47 -11.04
CA TRP A 123 -1.76 4.01 -11.81
C TRP A 123 -2.12 4.27 -13.28
N ALA A 124 -2.76 3.30 -13.94
CA ALA A 124 -3.23 3.44 -15.33
C ALA A 124 -4.24 4.60 -15.49
N CYS A 125 -4.93 4.98 -14.43
CA CYS A 125 -5.84 6.11 -14.42
C CYS A 125 -5.17 7.46 -14.07
N GLY A 126 -3.83 7.51 -14.00
CA GLY A 126 -3.04 8.71 -13.73
C GLY A 126 -2.69 8.95 -12.26
N GLY A 127 -2.89 7.97 -11.37
CA GLY A 127 -2.65 8.10 -9.94
C GLY A 127 -3.71 8.94 -9.22
N GLY A 128 -3.35 9.50 -8.06
CA GLY A 128 -4.20 10.35 -7.23
C GLY A 128 -5.37 9.63 -6.56
N ARG A 129 -5.33 8.29 -6.50
CA ARG A 129 -6.43 7.48 -5.94
C ARG A 129 -5.97 6.16 -5.38
N VAL A 130 -6.79 5.62 -4.48
CA VAL A 130 -6.72 4.23 -4.03
C VAL A 130 -7.82 3.43 -4.74
N VAL A 131 -7.47 2.27 -5.30
CA VAL A 131 -8.46 1.33 -5.87
C VAL A 131 -8.49 0.06 -5.03
N ARG A 132 -9.70 -0.28 -4.56
CA ARG A 132 -9.94 -1.50 -3.81
C ARG A 132 -10.16 -2.68 -4.73
N HIS A 133 -9.39 -3.74 -4.52
CA HIS A 133 -9.69 -5.04 -5.09
C HIS A 133 -10.69 -5.78 -4.18
N PRO A 134 -11.73 -6.43 -4.74
CA PRO A 134 -12.64 -7.26 -3.96
C PRO A 134 -11.94 -8.47 -3.32
#